data_AF-A0A520HZL4-F1
#
_entry.id   AF-A0A520HZL4-F1
#
_cell.length_a   1.000
_cell.length_b   1.000
_cell.length_c   1.000
_cell.angle_alpha   90.00
_cell.angle_beta   90.00
_cell.angle_gamma   90.00
#
_symmetry.space_group_name_H-M   'P 1'
#
loop_
_entity.id
_entity.type
_entity.pdbx_description
1 polymer ?
#
loop_
_entity_poly.entity_id
_entity_poly.type
_entity_poly.pdbx_seq_one_letter_code
_entity_poly.pdbx_strand_id
1 'polypeptide(L)'
;EKLGLDAQAFYDIASVSSGQSWSMTTYAPLPGIGPDTPADHDYQGGFAAALMLKDLRLAMTAAKDTGADTPMGAKATERYEAFAEAGQGSLDFSAIIRTL
;
A
#
# COMPACT_ATOMS: atom_id res chain seq x y z
N GLU A 1 -10.82 7.63 -9.95
CA GLU A 1 -11.67 8.69 -9.37
C GLU A 1 -11.38 10.11 -9.87
N LYS A 2 -10.22 10.72 -9.59
CA LYS A 2 -9.97 12.15 -9.95
C LYS A 2 -10.13 12.47 -11.44
N LEU A 3 -9.94 11.49 -12.33
CA LEU A 3 -10.16 11.60 -13.78
C LEU A 3 -11.57 11.18 -14.23
N GLY A 4 -12.49 10.93 -13.31
CA GLY A 4 -13.86 10.46 -13.60
C GLY A 4 -13.97 9.00 -14.03
N LEU A 5 -12.88 8.23 -13.96
CA LEU A 5 -12.90 6.80 -14.25
C LEU A 5 -13.54 6.00 -13.12
N ASP A 6 -14.41 5.06 -13.50
CA ASP A 6 -14.96 4.04 -12.63
C ASP A 6 -13.86 3.11 -12.10
N ALA A 7 -13.90 2.86 -10.79
CA ALA A 7 -12.85 2.11 -10.10
C ALA A 7 -12.86 0.62 -10.49
N GLN A 8 -14.05 0.04 -10.66
CA GLN A 8 -14.19 -1.37 -11.05
C GLN A 8 -13.70 -1.57 -12.48
N ALA A 9 -14.09 -0.70 -13.41
CA ALA A 9 -13.60 -0.74 -14.79
C ALA A 9 -12.07 -0.61 -14.86
N PHE A 10 -11.48 0.26 -14.03
CA PHE A 10 -10.02 0.37 -13.95
C PHE A 10 -9.39 -0.93 -13.41
N TYR A 11 -9.95 -1.50 -12.34
CA TYR A 11 -9.49 -2.76 -11.77
C TYR A 11 -9.55 -3.90 -12.80
N ASP A 12 -10.67 -4.05 -13.51
CA ASP A 12 -10.89 -5.11 -14.50
C ASP A 12 -9.83 -5.06 -15.61
N ILE A 13 -9.42 -3.86 -16.02
CA ILE A 13 -8.37 -3.69 -17.04
C ILE A 13 -6.98 -3.92 -16.42
N ALA A 14 -6.66 -3.26 -15.31
CA ALA A 14 -5.32 -3.26 -14.73
C ALA A 14 -4.92 -4.62 -14.15
N SER A 15 -5.88 -5.40 -13.62
CA SER A 15 -5.67 -6.72 -13.02
C SER A 15 -5.27 -7.80 -14.02
N VAL A 16 -5.54 -7.61 -15.32
CA VAL A 16 -5.20 -8.56 -16.40
C VAL A 16 -4.18 -8.01 -17.41
N SER A 17 -3.71 -6.78 -17.18
CA SER A 17 -2.76 -6.08 -18.06
C SER A 17 -1.37 -6.00 -17.43
N SER A 18 -0.46 -5.24 -18.03
CA SER A 18 0.90 -5.03 -17.52
C SER A 18 0.98 -4.30 -16.17
N GLY A 19 -0.11 -3.67 -15.72
CA GLY A 19 -0.22 -3.05 -14.39
C GLY A 19 -0.53 -4.04 -13.26
N GLN A 20 -0.65 -5.34 -13.58
CA GLN A 20 -0.96 -6.37 -12.60
C GLN A 20 0.15 -6.47 -11.54
N SER A 21 -0.28 -6.61 -10.28
CA SER A 21 0.58 -6.90 -9.14
C SER A 21 -0.22 -7.65 -8.08
N TRP A 22 0.47 -8.22 -7.08
CA TRP A 22 -0.19 -8.86 -5.94
C TRP A 22 -1.16 -7.90 -5.21
N SER A 23 -0.74 -6.64 -5.01
CA SER A 23 -1.59 -5.60 -4.42
C SER A 23 -2.81 -5.24 -5.28
N MET A 24 -2.81 -5.57 -6.57
CA MET A 24 -4.01 -5.45 -7.41
C MET A 24 -4.87 -6.70 -7.31
N THR A 25 -4.34 -7.90 -7.59
CA THR A 25 -5.17 -9.09 -7.81
C THR A 25 -5.53 -9.87 -6.55
N THR A 26 -4.82 -9.65 -5.46
CA THR A 26 -4.97 -10.44 -4.22
C THR A 26 -5.24 -9.56 -3.01
N TYR A 27 -4.79 -8.30 -3.05
CA TYR A 27 -4.86 -7.38 -1.91
C TYR A 27 -5.26 -5.96 -2.32
N ALA A 28 -6.30 -5.88 -3.16
CA ALA A 28 -6.82 -4.63 -3.68
C ALA A 28 -7.09 -3.65 -2.52
N PRO A 29 -6.53 -2.43 -2.55
CA PRO A 29 -6.60 -1.54 -1.40
C PRO A 29 -7.90 -0.72 -1.33
N LEU A 30 -8.77 -0.81 -2.33
CA LEU A 30 -9.97 0.00 -2.44
C LEU A 30 -11.22 -0.82 -2.04
N PRO A 31 -12.07 -0.34 -1.12
CA PRO A 31 -13.22 -1.11 -0.64
C PRO A 31 -14.20 -1.42 -1.78
N GLY A 32 -14.73 -2.63 -1.79
CA GLY A 32 -15.69 -3.13 -2.76
C GLY A 32 -15.10 -3.47 -4.13
N ILE A 33 -13.78 -3.42 -4.29
CA ILE A 33 -13.10 -3.65 -5.57
C ILE A 33 -12.15 -4.85 -5.46
N GLY A 34 -12.36 -5.84 -6.35
CA GLY A 34 -11.51 -7.03 -6.40
C GLY A 34 -11.86 -8.06 -5.33
N PRO A 35 -10.88 -8.82 -4.79
CA PRO A 35 -11.13 -9.81 -3.74
C PRO A 35 -11.50 -9.14 -2.40
N ASP A 36 -12.14 -9.91 -1.51
CA ASP A 36 -12.39 -9.51 -0.12
C ASP A 36 -11.06 -9.36 0.64
N THR A 37 -10.79 -8.17 1.15
CA THR A 37 -9.51 -7.76 1.78
C THR A 37 -9.77 -6.88 3.00
N PRO A 38 -8.77 -6.50 3.82
CA PRO A 38 -9.00 -5.54 4.89
C PRO A 38 -9.62 -4.22 4.45
N ALA A 39 -9.45 -3.79 3.19
CA ALA A 39 -10.10 -2.59 2.68
C ALA A 39 -11.64 -2.65 2.82
N ASP A 40 -12.24 -3.83 2.67
CA ASP A 40 -13.67 -4.08 2.82
C ASP A 40 -14.15 -4.09 4.29
N HIS A 41 -13.21 -4.19 5.23
CA HIS A 41 -13.45 -4.30 6.67
C HIS A 41 -12.82 -3.14 7.44
N ASP A 42 -12.96 -1.92 6.91
CA ASP A 42 -12.43 -0.68 7.50
C ASP A 42 -10.91 -0.71 7.80
N TYR A 43 -10.18 -1.50 7.02
CA TYR A 43 -8.74 -1.75 7.14
C TYR A 43 -8.34 -2.30 8.52
N GLN A 44 -9.26 -3.01 9.18
CA GLN A 44 -8.98 -3.71 10.43
C GLN A 44 -8.30 -5.06 10.16
N GLY A 45 -7.43 -5.48 11.08
CA GLY A 45 -6.67 -6.73 10.93
C GLY A 45 -5.56 -6.62 9.89
N GLY A 46 -5.31 -7.71 9.15
CA GLY A 46 -4.29 -7.74 8.11
C GLY A 46 -2.86 -7.55 8.63
N PHE A 47 -2.04 -6.80 7.89
CA PHE A 47 -0.66 -6.48 8.25
C PHE A 47 -0.53 -4.99 8.60
N ALA A 48 -0.34 -4.70 9.88
CA ALA A 48 -0.36 -3.33 10.39
C ALA A 48 0.66 -2.41 9.69
N ALA A 49 0.26 -1.19 9.37
CA ALA A 49 1.09 -0.18 8.72
C ALA A 49 2.35 0.16 9.55
N ALA A 50 2.27 0.11 10.88
CA ALA A 50 3.44 0.26 11.75
C ALA A 50 4.47 -0.87 11.58
N LEU A 51 4.03 -2.10 11.30
CA LEU A 51 4.92 -3.22 10.99
C LEU A 51 5.54 -3.07 9.60
N MET A 52 4.76 -2.60 8.61
CA MET A 52 5.28 -2.24 7.29
C MET A 52 6.36 -1.15 7.38
N LEU A 53 6.11 -0.09 8.16
CA LEU A 53 7.10 0.96 8.40
C LEU A 53 8.38 0.41 9.05
N LYS A 54 8.24 -0.50 10.02
CA LYS A 54 9.38 -1.17 10.65
C LYS A 54 10.20 -1.95 9.62
N ASP A 55 9.55 -2.75 8.75
CA ASP A 55 10.26 -3.50 7.69
C ASP A 55 10.93 -2.58 6.67
N LEU A 56 10.28 -1.48 6.27
CA LEU A 56 10.86 -0.47 5.39
C LEU A 56 12.11 0.18 5.99
N ARG A 57 12.10 0.53 7.28
CA ARG A 57 13.28 1.08 7.97
C ARG A 57 14.44 0.07 8.03
N LEU A 58 14.15 -1.21 8.22
CA LEU A 58 15.17 -2.27 8.15
C LEU A 58 15.76 -2.37 6.74
N ALA A 59 14.91 -2.32 5.70
CA ALA A 59 15.35 -2.31 4.32
C ALA A 59 16.21 -1.08 3.99
N MET A 60 15.84 0.11 4.46
CA MET A 60 16.64 1.34 4.26
C MET A 60 17.99 1.29 4.97
N THR A 61 18.06 0.65 6.14
CA THR A 61 19.33 0.43 6.85
C THR A 61 20.24 -0.49 6.02
N ALA A 62 19.72 -1.62 5.53
CA ALA A 62 20.47 -2.53 4.67
C ALA A 62 20.90 -1.88 3.35
N ALA A 63 20.04 -1.07 2.73
CA ALA A 63 20.36 -0.33 1.52
C ALA A 63 21.54 0.63 1.74
N LYS A 64 21.53 1.37 2.87
CA LYS A 64 22.64 2.23 3.27
C LYS A 64 23.94 1.45 3.48
N ASP A 65 23.88 0.32 4.17
CA ASP A 65 25.07 -0.50 4.49
C ASP A 65 25.69 -1.15 3.25
N THR A 66 24.88 -1.44 2.23
CA THR A 66 25.31 -2.06 0.97
C THR A 66 25.59 -1.06 -0.16
N GLY A 67 25.27 0.22 0.04
CA GLY A 67 25.33 1.25 -1.00
C GLY A 67 24.29 1.06 -2.12
N ALA A 68 23.20 0.32 -1.85
CA ALA A 68 22.13 0.10 -2.82
C ALA A 68 21.22 1.34 -2.96
N ASP A 69 20.99 1.78 -4.19
CA ASP A 69 20.05 2.88 -4.48
C ASP A 69 18.60 2.34 -4.55
N THR A 70 17.75 2.82 -3.65
CA THR A 70 16.37 2.32 -3.46
C THR A 70 15.34 3.47 -3.38
N PRO A 71 15.24 4.34 -4.40
CA PRO A 71 14.45 5.58 -4.33
C PRO A 71 12.96 5.33 -4.07
N MET A 72 12.40 4.25 -4.63
CA MET A 72 11.01 3.88 -4.38
C MET A 72 10.78 3.41 -2.94
N GLY A 73 11.75 2.67 -2.37
CA GLY A 73 11.70 2.24 -0.97
C GLY A 73 11.82 3.42 0.00
N ALA A 74 12.72 4.37 -0.29
CA ALA A 74 12.85 5.60 0.48
C ALA A 74 11.54 6.40 0.47
N LYS A 75 10.91 6.56 -0.71
CA LYS A 75 9.63 7.27 -0.80
C LYS A 75 8.49 6.53 -0.10
N ALA A 76 8.44 5.21 -0.19
CA ALA A 76 7.48 4.40 0.55
C ALA A 76 7.67 4.58 2.07
N THR A 77 8.91 4.56 2.55
CA THR A 77 9.25 4.75 3.97
C THR A 77 8.73 6.08 4.49
N GLU A 78 8.98 7.18 3.78
CA GLU A 78 8.48 8.53 4.12
C GLU A 78 6.94 8.55 4.20
N ARG A 79 6.25 7.91 3.27
CA ARG A 79 4.78 7.87 3.25
C ARG A 79 4.20 7.06 4.41
N TYR A 80 4.79 5.89 4.71
CA TYR A 80 4.36 5.08 5.85
C TYR A 80 4.72 5.72 7.19
N GLU A 81 5.80 6.49 7.26
CA GLU A 81 6.17 7.28 8.43
C GLU A 81 5.11 8.33 8.73
N ALA A 82 4.78 9.18 7.75
CA ALA A 82 3.72 10.18 7.89
C ALA A 82 2.35 9.53 8.22
N PHE A 83 2.06 8.37 7.63
CA PHE A 83 0.81 7.64 7.90
C PHE A 83 0.74 7.12 9.34
N ALA A 84 1.84 6.55 9.86
CA ALA A 84 1.92 6.09 11.24
C ALA A 84 1.86 7.25 12.24
N GLU A 85 2.53 8.37 11.95
CA GLU A 85 2.50 9.59 12.78
C GLU A 85 1.10 10.23 12.85
N ALA A 86 0.30 10.07 11.79
CA ALA A 86 -1.12 10.45 11.77
C ALA A 86 -2.03 9.49 12.59
N GLY A 87 -1.46 8.58 13.38
CA GLY A 87 -2.19 7.66 14.25
C GLY A 87 -2.79 6.45 13.53
N GLN A 88 -2.44 6.22 12.25
CA GLN A 88 -3.00 5.13 11.44
C GLN A 88 -2.16 3.85 11.48
N GLY A 89 -1.16 3.78 12.36
CA GLY A 89 -0.19 2.67 12.40
C GLY A 89 -0.79 1.29 12.72
N SER A 90 -1.97 1.24 13.35
CA SER A 90 -2.65 -0.02 13.69
C SER A 90 -3.53 -0.57 12.56
N LEU A 91 -3.86 0.24 11.56
CA LEU A 91 -4.62 -0.21 10.39
C LEU A 91 -3.74 -1.07 9.48
N ASP A 92 -4.37 -1.90 8.65
CA ASP A 92 -3.70 -2.62 7.59
C ASP A 92 -2.92 -1.66 6.65
N PHE A 93 -1.77 -2.10 6.15
CA PHE A 93 -0.89 -1.29 5.31
C PHE A 93 -1.58 -0.75 4.04
N SER A 94 -2.59 -1.46 3.51
CA SER A 94 -3.35 -0.99 2.34
C SER A 94 -4.17 0.28 2.62
N ALA A 95 -4.42 0.61 3.89
CA ALA A 95 -5.11 1.83 4.31
C ALA A 95 -4.41 3.12 3.87
N ILE A 96 -3.12 3.04 3.49
CA ILE A 96 -2.37 4.15 2.94
C ILE A 96 -3.02 4.75 1.69
N ILE A 97 -3.85 3.99 0.96
CA ILE A 97 -4.61 4.50 -0.20
C ILE A 97 -5.49 5.70 0.17
N ARG A 98 -5.97 5.78 1.42
CA ARG A 98 -6.80 6.90 1.93
C ARG A 98 -6.06 8.23 1.97
N THR A 99 -4.73 8.22 1.79
CA THR A 99 -3.87 9.41 1.81
C THR A 99 -3.57 9.98 0.41
N LEU A 100 -4.10 9.38 -0.67
CA LEU A 100 -3.82 9.73 -2.06
C LEU A 100 -4.98 10.48 -2.74
#